data_AF-A0A1I3MFC4-F1
#
_entry.id   AF-A0A1I3MFC4-F1
#
_cell.length_a   1.000
_cell.length_b   1.000
_cell.length_c   1.000
_cell.angle_alpha   90.00
_cell.angle_beta   90.00
_cell.angle_gamma   90.00
#
_symmetry.space_group_name_H-M   'P 1'
#
loop_
_entity.id
_entity.type
_entity.pdbx_description
1 polymer ?
#
loop_
_entity_poly.entity_id
_entity_poly.type
_entity_poly.pdbx_seq_one_letter_code
_entity_poly.pdbx_strand_id
1 'polypeptide(L)'
;MGAKSYIVEGLGNEESFFSCSHGAGRRLGRNEAKRIYSVADLEEQTKGIECPKDEARIDEIPVAYKDIDQVMENQWDLVKIKHTLKQGLNIKG
;
A
#
# COMPACT_ATOMS: atom_id res chain seq x y z
N MET A 1 2.49 -3.71 -2.28
CA MET A 1 1.95 -5.03 -2.71
C MET A 1 1.19 -5.64 -1.54
N GLY A 2 0.05 -6.28 -1.74
CA GLY A 2 -0.64 -7.08 -0.71
C GLY A 2 -1.39 -6.35 0.42
N ALA A 3 -1.23 -5.04 0.55
CA ALA A 3 -2.03 -4.22 1.45
C ALA A 3 -3.46 -3.99 0.90
N LYS A 4 -4.37 -3.54 1.77
CA LYS A 4 -5.73 -3.13 1.38
C LYS A 4 -5.69 -1.99 0.38
N SER A 5 -6.69 -1.94 -0.49
CA SER A 5 -6.95 -0.78 -1.34
C SER A 5 -8.34 -0.23 -1.05
N TYR A 6 -8.51 1.08 -1.17
CA TYR A 6 -9.75 1.76 -0.83
C TYR A 6 -10.33 2.46 -2.05
N ILE A 7 -11.64 2.28 -2.27
CA ILE A 7 -12.42 3.16 -3.15
C ILE A 7 -13.09 4.18 -2.26
N VAL A 8 -12.85 5.45 -2.56
CA VAL A 8 -13.27 6.58 -1.72
C VAL A 8 -14.07 7.60 -2.51
N GLU A 9 -14.89 8.34 -1.79
CA GLU A 9 -15.65 9.49 -2.29
C GLU A 9 -15.11 10.74 -1.60
N GLY A 10 -14.74 11.77 -2.39
CA GLY A 10 -14.23 13.02 -1.84
C GLY A 10 -15.32 13.83 -1.13
N LEU A 11 -14.99 14.41 0.02
CA LEU A 11 -15.91 15.24 0.80
C LEU A 11 -15.90 16.72 0.40
N GLY A 12 -14.98 17.12 -0.49
CA GLY A 12 -14.91 18.49 -1.00
C GLY A 12 -14.32 19.50 -0.01
N ASN A 13 -13.34 19.09 0.81
CA ASN A 13 -12.72 19.96 1.81
C ASN A 13 -11.89 21.08 1.15
N GLU A 14 -12.28 22.34 1.39
CA GLU A 14 -11.63 23.54 0.82
C GLU A 14 -10.21 23.78 1.35
N GLU A 15 -9.92 23.48 2.62
CA GLU A 15 -8.58 23.64 3.21
C GLU A 15 -7.55 22.73 2.53
N SER A 16 -8.01 21.60 1.99
CA SER A 16 -7.21 20.68 1.20
C SER A 16 -7.16 21.01 -0.30
N PHE A 17 -7.76 22.12 -0.73
CA PHE A 17 -7.96 22.45 -2.15
C PHE A 17 -8.63 21.29 -2.91
N PHE A 18 -9.66 20.69 -2.31
CA PHE A 18 -10.42 19.58 -2.88
C PHE A 18 -9.56 18.34 -3.23
N SER A 19 -8.52 18.06 -2.44
CA SER A 19 -7.55 16.98 -2.70
C SER A 19 -7.50 15.96 -1.57
N CYS A 20 -6.93 14.78 -1.84
CA CYS A 20 -6.70 13.73 -0.85
C CYS A 20 -5.43 12.91 -1.18
N SER A 21 -5.03 12.03 -0.28
CA SER A 21 -3.84 11.18 -0.46
C SER A 21 -4.06 10.12 -1.54
N HIS A 22 -3.03 9.89 -2.38
CA HIS A 22 -3.12 8.90 -3.46
C HIS A 22 -2.95 7.45 -2.98
N GLY A 23 -2.36 7.22 -1.81
CA GLY A 23 -2.01 5.89 -1.31
C GLY A 23 -1.11 5.94 -0.07
N ALA A 24 -0.60 4.78 0.34
CA ALA A 24 0.13 4.64 1.61
C ALA A 24 1.44 5.44 1.67
N GLY A 25 2.14 5.57 0.53
CA GLY A 25 3.50 6.10 0.49
C GLY A 25 4.53 5.13 1.10
N ARG A 26 5.79 5.30 0.71
CA ARG A 26 6.87 4.43 1.18
C ARG A 26 7.29 4.82 2.60
N ARG A 27 7.58 3.80 3.41
CA ARG A 27 8.27 3.93 4.70
C ARG A 27 9.77 3.73 4.54
N LEU A 28 10.18 2.83 3.63
CA LEU A 28 11.58 2.49 3.39
C LEU A 28 11.98 2.82 1.95
N GLY A 29 13.24 3.23 1.78
CA GLY A 29 13.85 3.36 0.46
C GLY A 29 13.87 2.02 -0.28
N ARG A 30 13.91 2.03 -1.62
CA ARG A 30 13.96 0.77 -2.41
C ARG A 30 15.21 -0.06 -2.08
N ASN A 31 16.37 0.58 -2.07
CA ASN A 31 17.64 -0.08 -1.75
C ASN A 31 17.72 -0.53 -0.30
N GLU A 32 17.07 0.20 0.61
CA GLU A 32 16.99 -0.16 2.02
C GLU A 32 16.14 -1.42 2.22
N ALA A 33 14.97 -1.49 1.60
CA ALA A 33 14.12 -2.69 1.62
C ALA A 33 14.87 -3.92 1.10
N LYS A 34 15.63 -3.78 0.00
CA LYS A 34 16.47 -4.87 -0.57
C LYS A 34 17.62 -5.32 0.34
N ARG A 35 18.09 -4.47 1.25
CA ARG A 35 19.16 -4.82 2.21
C ARG A 35 18.62 -5.50 3.46
N ILE A 36 17.40 -5.15 3.88
CA ILE A 36 16.80 -5.58 5.14
C ILE A 36 16.01 -6.88 4.97
N TYR A 37 15.33 -7.04 3.83
CA TYR A 37 14.38 -8.14 3.63
C TYR A 37 14.88 -9.16 2.60
N SER A 38 14.39 -10.38 2.77
CA SER A 38 14.68 -11.54 1.93
C SER A 38 13.46 -11.95 1.09
N VAL A 39 13.66 -12.90 0.17
CA VAL A 39 12.55 -13.53 -0.56
C VAL A 39 11.64 -14.32 0.39
N ALA A 40 12.16 -14.91 1.46
CA ALA A 40 11.34 -15.61 2.45
C ALA A 40 10.38 -14.63 3.17
N ASP A 41 10.85 -13.42 3.49
CA ASP A 41 9.98 -12.36 4.04
C ASP A 41 8.90 -11.95 3.04
N LEU A 42 9.26 -11.87 1.76
CA LEU A 42 8.33 -11.57 0.67
C LEU A 42 7.22 -12.62 0.62
N GLU A 43 7.57 -13.90 0.62
CA GLU A 43 6.62 -15.03 0.60
C GLU A 43 5.70 -15.00 1.81
N GLU A 44 6.25 -14.83 3.01
CA GLU A 44 5.48 -14.77 4.25
C GLU A 44 4.44 -13.65 4.23
N GLN A 45 4.88 -12.44 3.85
CA GLN A 45 4.02 -11.26 3.89
C GLN A 45 3.02 -11.18 2.73
N THR A 46 3.22 -11.98 1.69
CA THR A 46 2.30 -12.06 0.55
C THR A 46 1.53 -13.38 0.52
N LYS A 47 1.43 -14.07 1.67
CA LYS A 47 0.56 -15.24 1.83
C LYS A 47 -0.88 -14.94 1.42
N GLY A 48 -1.43 -15.78 0.56
CA GLY A 48 -2.78 -15.60 0.00
C GLY A 48 -2.87 -14.56 -1.12
N ILE A 49 -1.73 -14.04 -1.60
CA ILE A 49 -1.64 -13.21 -2.79
C ILE A 49 -0.70 -13.90 -3.79
N GLU A 50 -1.26 -14.22 -4.94
CA GLU A 50 -0.49 -14.76 -6.05
C GLU A 50 0.39 -13.66 -6.62
N CYS A 51 1.70 -13.83 -6.56
CA CYS A 51 2.67 -12.96 -7.22
C CYS A 51 3.97 -13.74 -7.40
N PRO A 52 4.80 -13.39 -8.39
CA PRO A 52 6.12 -14.00 -8.47
C PRO A 52 6.94 -13.63 -7.22
N LYS A 53 7.76 -14.57 -6.76
CA LYS A 53 8.54 -14.46 -5.53
C LYS A 53 10.02 -14.41 -5.90
N ASP A 54 10.46 -13.27 -6.42
CA ASP A 54 11.83 -13.03 -6.85
C ASP A 54 12.43 -11.79 -6.17
N GLU A 55 13.77 -11.70 -6.17
CA GLU A 55 14.50 -10.59 -5.55
C GLU A 55 14.12 -9.22 -6.13
N ALA A 56 13.68 -9.20 -7.40
CA ALA A 56 13.23 -8.00 -8.09
C ALA A 56 12.01 -7.36 -7.43
N ARG A 57 11.27 -8.09 -6.58
CA ARG A 57 10.06 -7.62 -5.88
C ARG A 57 10.27 -7.28 -4.41
N ILE A 58 11.47 -7.48 -3.86
CA ILE A 58 11.75 -7.20 -2.44
C ILE A 58 11.54 -5.71 -2.11
N ASP A 59 11.81 -4.80 -3.04
CA ASP A 59 11.56 -3.37 -2.82
C ASP A 59 10.07 -2.99 -2.78
N GLU A 60 9.17 -3.91 -3.13
CA GLU A 60 7.71 -3.73 -3.11
C GLU A 60 7.00 -4.52 -2.01
N ILE A 61 7.78 -5.17 -1.13
CA ILE A 61 7.28 -5.93 0.01
C ILE A 61 6.31 -5.06 0.86
N PRO A 62 5.19 -5.62 1.39
CA PRO A 62 4.19 -4.84 2.11
C PRO A 62 4.77 -3.91 3.18
N VAL A 63 5.72 -4.38 3.99
CA VAL A 63 6.38 -3.60 5.07
C VAL A 63 7.26 -2.42 4.61
N ALA A 64 7.56 -2.31 3.31
CA ALA A 64 8.25 -1.16 2.75
C ALA A 64 7.34 0.07 2.61
N TYR A 65 6.03 -0.12 2.73
CA TYR A 65 5.01 0.94 2.71
C TYR A 65 4.57 1.30 4.14
N LYS A 66 3.98 2.50 4.27
CA LYS A 66 3.28 2.87 5.51
C LYS A 66 1.99 2.06 5.64
N ASP A 67 1.42 2.06 6.84
CA ASP A 67 0.08 1.50 7.03
C ASP A 67 -0.96 2.37 6.30
N ILE A 68 -1.68 1.77 5.36
CA ILE A 68 -2.73 2.45 4.61
C ILE A 68 -3.91 2.80 5.52
N ASP A 69 -4.17 2.02 6.56
CA ASP A 69 -5.28 2.26 7.48
C ASP A 69 -5.02 3.57 8.26
N GLN A 70 -3.76 3.79 8.69
CA GLN A 70 -3.36 5.06 9.30
C GLN A 70 -3.48 6.24 8.35
N VAL A 71 -3.14 6.07 7.07
CA VAL A 71 -3.32 7.14 6.07
C VAL A 71 -4.79 7.49 5.92
N MET A 72 -5.69 6.50 5.91
CA MET A 72 -7.13 6.71 5.84
C MET A 72 -7.67 7.41 7.09
N GLU A 73 -7.21 7.01 8.27
CA GLU A 73 -7.56 7.68 9.54
C GLU A 73 -7.13 9.15 9.54
N ASN A 74 -5.96 9.47 9.01
CA ASN A 74 -5.45 10.84 9.00
C ASN A 74 -6.17 11.78 8.02
N GLN A 75 -6.98 11.24 7.09
CA GLN A 75 -7.72 12.02 6.09
C GLN A 75 -9.23 11.76 6.15
N TRP A 76 -9.73 11.38 7.33
CA TRP A 76 -11.14 11.05 7.57
C TRP A 76 -12.09 12.19 7.19
N ASP A 77 -11.62 13.43 7.26
CA ASP A 77 -12.32 14.67 6.90
C ASP A 77 -12.23 15.03 5.41
N LEU A 78 -11.34 14.38 4.66
CA LEU A 78 -11.16 14.60 3.23
C LEU A 78 -11.98 13.61 2.39
N VAL A 79 -12.15 12.37 2.86
CA VAL A 79 -12.75 11.30 2.06
C VAL A 79 -13.60 10.33 2.88
N LYS A 80 -14.62 9.77 2.23
CA LYS A 80 -15.46 8.68 2.76
C LYS A 80 -15.14 7.36 2.07
N ILE A 81 -14.83 6.32 2.85
CA ILE A 81 -14.60 4.97 2.31
C ILE A 81 -15.92 4.38 1.80
N LYS A 82 -15.93 3.95 0.54
CA LYS A 82 -17.06 3.26 -0.11
C LYS A 82 -16.82 1.75 -0.15
N HIS A 83 -15.60 1.34 -0.47
CA HIS A 83 -15.22 -0.08 -0.53
C HIS A 83 -13.79 -0.30 -0.04
N THR A 84 -13.58 -1.47 0.57
CA THR A 84 -12.27 -2.00 0.92
C THR A 84 -12.01 -3.23 0.07
N LEU A 85 -10.88 -3.25 -0.62
CA LEU A 85 -10.47 -4.32 -1.52
C LEU A 85 -9.27 -5.06 -0.94
N LYS A 86 -9.30 -6.39 -1.04
CA LYS A 86 -8.16 -7.26 -0.76
C LYS A 86 -7.56 -7.74 -2.07
N GLN A 87 -6.25 -7.59 -2.23
CA GLN A 87 -5.54 -8.07 -3.40
C GLN A 87 -5.51 -9.62 -3.41
N GLY A 88 -5.80 -10.24 -4.55
CA GLY A 88 -5.64 -11.68 -4.78
C GLY A 88 -4.48 -12.04 -5.72
N LEU A 89 -4.15 -11.16 -6.66
CA LEU A 89 -3.10 -11.34 -7.65
C LEU A 89 -2.32 -10.03 -7.83
N ASN A 90 -1.00 -10.13 -7.94
CA ASN A 90 -0.10 -9.02 -8.29
C ASN A 90 0.79 -9.41 -9.47
N ILE A 91 0.57 -8.74 -10.60
CA ILE A 91 1.42 -8.83 -11.79
C ILE A 91 2.05 -7.46 -11.99
N LYS A 92 3.37 -7.44 -12.14
CA LYS A 92 4.17 -6.24 -12.36
C LYS A 92 5.10 -6.51 -13.54
N GLY A 93 5.18 -5.54 -14.46
CA GLY A 93 6.11 -5.51 -15.58
C GLY A 93 7.42 -4.83 -15.24
#